data_AF-A0A351MSA4-F1
#
_entry.id   AF-A0A351MSA4-F1
#
_cell.length_a   1.000
_cell.length_b   1.000
_cell.length_c   1.000
_cell.angle_alpha   90.00
_cell.angle_beta   90.00
_cell.angle_gamma   90.00
#
_symmetry.space_group_name_H-M   'P 1'
#
loop_
_entity.id
_entity.type
_entity.pdbx_description
1 polymer ?
#
loop_
_entity_poly.entity_id
_entity_poly.type
_entity_poly.pdbx_seq_one_letter_code
_entity_poly.pdbx_strand_id
1 'polypeptide(L)'
;VPDLSHRDPAPTQHGTHLCWIPYDIDNSNGGQTWVTSEKWGSLLGRMLYLSYGKSSLFLVLQERVNGVPQGGVVKFPLRFASGVMRGRFSKVDGQLYVGGLKGWQTNAVKDGTIQRVRFTGKSTTMPDSLHVTDAGITIGFSGPLEATSAANLENYALEQNNYIWSGDYGSPEIKPSAGTSRAEKDQGTEKIAIRAVKLSSDRRTVFLEVPGLKPVMQSRIKMNVKAEDGSRVPDEICHTINVVPPADKPGTDYRSLAPRNAKTSGWMIPAVVGVSLAGVWLSVRRRFGCCGCGRCSEK
;
A
#
# COMPACT_ATOMS: atom_id res chain seq x y z
N VAL A 1 14.52 -14.52 -2.23
CA VAL A 1 13.34 -15.01 -2.97
C VAL A 1 13.69 -16.41 -3.41
N PRO A 2 12.92 -17.45 -3.06
CA PRO A 2 13.21 -18.79 -3.52
C PRO A 2 13.13 -18.83 -5.04
N ASP A 3 14.03 -19.58 -5.69
CA ASP A 3 13.97 -19.79 -7.13
C ASP A 3 12.66 -20.51 -7.47
N LEU A 4 11.85 -19.88 -8.32
CA LEU A 4 10.58 -20.43 -8.81
C LEU A 4 10.71 -20.93 -10.26
N SER A 5 11.84 -20.66 -10.93
CA SER A 5 12.07 -21.16 -12.28
C SER A 5 12.43 -22.64 -12.23
N HIS A 6 11.93 -23.41 -13.21
CA HIS A 6 12.32 -24.81 -13.42
C HIS A 6 12.11 -25.77 -12.23
N ARG A 7 11.14 -25.50 -11.35
CA ARG A 7 10.76 -26.44 -10.29
C ARG A 7 10.16 -27.71 -10.87
N ASP A 8 10.63 -28.86 -10.37
CA ASP A 8 10.07 -30.19 -10.64
C ASP A 8 9.57 -30.82 -9.34
N PRO A 9 8.25 -31.11 -9.20
CA PRO A 9 7.20 -30.82 -10.17
C PRO A 9 6.89 -29.33 -10.29
N ALA A 10 6.32 -28.94 -11.43
CA ALA A 10 5.86 -27.58 -11.65
C ALA A 10 4.84 -27.16 -10.58
N PRO A 11 4.88 -25.93 -10.06
CA PRO A 11 3.91 -25.48 -9.07
C PRO A 11 2.49 -25.48 -9.65
N THR A 12 1.57 -26.11 -8.94
CA THR A 12 0.15 -26.15 -9.30
C THR A 12 -0.66 -24.98 -8.75
N GLN A 13 -0.03 -24.13 -7.93
CA GLN A 13 -0.62 -22.94 -7.32
C GLN A 13 0.45 -21.84 -7.12
N HIS A 14 0.00 -20.59 -7.00
CA HIS A 14 0.87 -19.50 -6.60
C HIS A 14 1.35 -19.64 -5.15
N GLY A 15 2.49 -19.02 -4.84
CA GLY A 15 2.89 -18.80 -3.45
C GLY A 15 2.01 -17.75 -2.75
N THR A 16 2.19 -17.60 -1.44
CA THR A 16 1.56 -16.51 -0.70
C THR A 16 2.20 -15.18 -1.09
N HIS A 17 1.42 -14.28 -1.68
CA HIS A 17 1.84 -12.93 -2.03
C HIS A 17 1.44 -11.96 -0.92
N LEU A 18 2.32 -11.01 -0.59
CA LEU A 18 1.98 -9.94 0.35
C LEU A 18 0.79 -9.11 -0.16
N CYS A 19 0.82 -8.75 -1.45
CA CYS A 19 -0.19 -7.96 -2.12
C CYS A 19 -0.15 -8.27 -3.62
N TRP A 20 -1.30 -8.59 -4.19
CA TRP A 20 -1.55 -8.50 -5.62
C TRP A 20 -1.87 -7.04 -5.93
N ILE A 21 -1.19 -6.44 -6.91
CA ILE A 21 -1.43 -5.05 -7.30
C ILE A 21 -2.21 -5.06 -8.62
N PRO A 22 -3.37 -4.37 -8.72
CA PRO A 22 -4.11 -4.35 -9.97
C PRO A 22 -3.35 -3.68 -11.11
N TYR A 23 -3.59 -4.13 -12.34
CA TYR A 23 -2.89 -3.64 -13.54
C TYR A 23 -3.07 -2.13 -13.78
N ASP A 24 -4.25 -1.58 -13.50
CA ASP A 24 -4.53 -0.15 -13.62
C ASP A 24 -3.79 0.69 -12.56
N ILE A 25 -3.51 0.11 -11.39
CA ILE A 25 -2.75 0.72 -10.29
C ILE A 25 -1.25 0.66 -10.55
N ASP A 26 -0.77 -0.47 -11.06
CA ASP A 26 0.57 -0.61 -11.60
C ASP A 26 0.64 -1.70 -12.69
N ASN A 27 0.96 -1.28 -13.90
CA ASN A 27 1.09 -2.17 -15.05
C ASN A 27 2.53 -2.65 -15.28
N SER A 28 3.51 -2.06 -14.58
CA SER A 28 4.90 -2.48 -14.68
C SER A 28 5.68 -2.01 -13.45
N ASN A 29 6.12 -2.99 -12.68
CA ASN A 29 6.77 -2.78 -11.40
C ASN A 29 8.14 -2.11 -11.55
N GLY A 30 8.46 -1.22 -10.62
CA GLY A 30 9.79 -0.68 -10.45
C GLY A 30 10.62 -1.53 -9.51
N GLY A 31 10.77 -1.05 -8.29
CA GLY A 31 11.53 -1.71 -7.23
C GLY A 31 10.98 -1.34 -5.87
N GLN A 32 11.52 -1.97 -4.83
CA GLN A 32 11.17 -1.68 -3.45
C GLN A 32 12.36 -1.08 -2.73
N THR A 33 12.09 -0.23 -1.75
CA THR A 33 13.10 0.23 -0.79
C THR A 33 12.47 0.40 0.57
N TRP A 34 13.26 0.21 1.62
CA TRP A 34 12.85 0.53 2.98
C TRP A 34 13.20 1.97 3.32
N VAL A 35 12.38 2.61 4.14
CA VAL A 35 12.68 3.91 4.74
C VAL A 35 13.72 3.72 5.84
N THR A 36 14.93 4.25 5.63
CA THR A 36 16.06 4.05 6.55
C THR A 36 16.46 5.29 7.33
N SER A 37 15.75 6.41 7.18
CA SER A 37 16.09 7.68 7.83
C SER A 37 15.02 8.11 8.83
N GLU A 38 15.43 8.40 10.06
CA GLU A 38 14.56 8.94 11.12
C GLU A 38 13.91 10.27 10.74
N LYS A 39 14.49 11.00 9.78
CA LYS A 39 13.92 12.23 9.21
C LYS A 39 12.54 12.01 8.57
N TRP A 40 12.17 10.77 8.27
CA TRP A 40 10.87 10.40 7.70
C TRP A 40 9.83 10.04 8.75
N GLY A 41 10.14 10.23 10.04
CA GLY A 41 9.19 10.14 11.15
C GLY A 41 8.51 8.78 11.23
N SER A 42 7.17 8.78 11.27
CA SER A 42 6.37 7.55 11.40
C SER A 42 6.50 6.60 10.21
N LEU A 43 7.11 7.02 9.09
CA LEU A 43 7.41 6.13 7.97
C LEU A 43 8.70 5.32 8.16
N LEU A 44 9.51 5.57 9.19
CA LEU A 44 10.74 4.81 9.43
C LEU A 44 10.46 3.30 9.47
N GLY A 45 11.26 2.53 8.73
CA GLY A 45 11.13 1.08 8.62
C GLY A 45 9.98 0.60 7.73
N ARG A 46 9.17 1.49 7.15
CA ARG A 46 8.15 1.14 6.15
C ARG A 46 8.78 0.77 4.82
N MET A 47 8.12 -0.12 4.08
CA MET A 47 8.48 -0.41 2.69
C MET A 47 7.78 0.60 1.78
N LEU A 48 8.53 1.08 0.81
CA LEU A 48 8.04 1.84 -0.32
C LEU A 48 8.11 0.99 -1.57
N TYR A 49 7.06 1.07 -2.38
CA TYR A 49 6.97 0.40 -3.67
C TYR A 49 6.96 1.45 -4.79
N LEU A 50 7.74 1.20 -5.84
CA LEU A 50 7.90 2.10 -6.98
C LEU A 50 7.21 1.47 -8.19
N SER A 51 6.41 2.26 -8.89
CA SER A 51 5.84 1.88 -10.18
C SER A 51 6.60 2.56 -11.30
N TYR A 52 7.13 1.74 -12.20
CA TYR A 52 7.69 2.20 -13.45
C TYR A 52 6.56 2.66 -14.36
N GLY A 53 5.63 1.75 -14.68
CA GLY A 53 4.59 1.99 -15.70
C GLY A 53 3.67 3.17 -15.39
N LYS A 54 3.37 3.42 -14.12
CA LYS A 54 2.50 4.52 -13.66
C LYS A 54 3.26 5.70 -13.06
N SER A 55 4.60 5.71 -13.11
CA SER A 55 5.47 6.77 -12.57
C SER A 55 5.02 7.19 -11.16
N SER A 56 4.91 6.23 -10.23
CA SER A 56 4.26 6.41 -8.93
C SER A 56 5.06 5.83 -7.77
N LEU A 57 4.82 6.35 -6.57
CA LEU A 57 5.38 5.86 -5.31
C LEU A 57 4.21 5.43 -4.42
N PHE A 58 4.35 4.29 -3.76
CA PHE A 58 3.35 3.73 -2.87
C PHE A 58 3.95 3.43 -1.49
N LEU A 59 3.15 3.64 -0.44
CA LEU A 59 3.40 3.07 0.87
C LEU A 59 2.87 1.63 0.85
N VAL A 60 3.65 0.68 1.34
CA VAL A 60 3.20 -0.69 1.54
C VAL A 60 2.75 -0.87 2.98
N LEU A 61 1.46 -1.12 3.17
CA LEU A 61 0.85 -1.51 4.44
C LEU A 61 1.07 -3.01 4.62
N GLN A 62 1.67 -3.42 5.73
CA GLN A 62 2.01 -4.83 5.97
C GLN A 62 1.44 -5.30 7.29
N GLU A 63 0.67 -6.36 7.23
CA GLU A 63 0.13 -7.10 8.35
C GLU A 63 0.76 -8.50 8.40
N ARG A 64 1.02 -8.98 9.61
CA ARG A 64 1.35 -10.38 9.85
C ARG A 64 0.31 -11.00 10.76
N VAL A 65 -0.34 -12.05 10.27
CA VAL A 65 -1.30 -12.85 11.04
C VAL A 65 -0.69 -14.23 11.24
N ASN A 66 -0.32 -14.59 12.46
CA ASN A 66 0.31 -15.89 12.78
C ASN A 66 1.47 -16.26 11.84
N GLY A 67 2.30 -15.27 11.47
CA GLY A 67 3.43 -15.44 10.55
C GLY A 67 3.10 -15.31 9.06
N VAL A 68 1.82 -15.38 8.66
CA VAL A 68 1.37 -15.19 7.27
C VAL A 68 1.37 -13.69 6.94
N PRO A 69 2.12 -13.24 5.92
CA PRO A 69 2.10 -11.86 5.48
C PRO A 69 0.87 -11.57 4.62
N GLN A 70 0.24 -10.43 4.83
CA GLN A 70 -0.75 -9.84 3.92
C GLN A 70 -0.70 -8.32 4.03
N GLY A 71 -1.38 -7.61 3.14
CA GLY A 71 -1.31 -6.17 3.15
C GLY A 71 -1.71 -5.54 1.84
N GLY A 72 -1.38 -4.27 1.72
CA GLY A 72 -1.83 -3.44 0.61
C GLY A 72 -0.90 -2.30 0.27
N VAL A 73 -1.28 -1.54 -0.74
CA VAL A 73 -0.57 -0.36 -1.21
C VAL A 73 -1.47 0.86 -1.20
N VAL A 74 -0.88 1.99 -0.82
CA VAL A 74 -1.51 3.30 -0.85
C VAL A 74 -0.62 4.25 -1.64
N LYS A 75 -1.20 4.90 -2.64
CA LYS A 75 -0.45 5.80 -3.53
C LYS A 75 -0.14 7.11 -2.83
N PHE A 76 1.14 7.51 -2.84
CA PHE A 76 1.49 8.88 -2.45
C PHE A 76 0.97 9.88 -3.49
N PRO A 77 0.47 11.05 -3.07
CA PRO A 77 0.00 12.10 -3.97
C PRO A 77 1.18 12.89 -4.59
N LEU A 78 2.13 12.18 -5.19
CA LEU A 78 3.33 12.71 -5.82
C LEU A 78 3.26 12.54 -7.33
N ARG A 79 3.99 13.41 -8.05
CA ARG A 79 4.16 13.34 -9.49
C ARG A 79 5.63 13.16 -9.84
N PHE A 80 5.91 12.17 -10.67
CA PHE A 80 7.23 11.91 -11.20
C PHE A 80 7.26 12.24 -12.69
N ALA A 81 8.43 12.64 -13.19
CA ALA A 81 8.58 13.02 -14.59
C ALA A 81 8.92 11.83 -15.49
N SER A 82 9.33 10.70 -14.91
CA SER A 82 9.64 9.47 -15.61
C SER A 82 9.23 8.24 -14.79
N GLY A 83 9.28 7.05 -15.39
CA GLY A 83 8.85 5.79 -14.79
C GLY A 83 9.79 5.38 -13.67
N VAL A 84 9.30 5.29 -12.44
CA VAL A 84 10.16 5.16 -11.26
C VAL A 84 10.58 3.71 -11.06
N MET A 85 11.87 3.40 -11.28
CA MET A 85 12.36 2.01 -11.25
C MET A 85 13.18 1.66 -10.02
N ARG A 86 13.99 2.59 -9.52
CA ARG A 86 14.95 2.34 -8.44
C ARG A 86 14.89 3.47 -7.43
N GLY A 87 14.98 3.13 -6.15
CA GLY A 87 14.98 4.08 -5.04
C GLY A 87 16.08 3.75 -4.04
N ARG A 88 16.78 4.77 -3.54
CA ARG A 88 17.78 4.64 -2.48
C ARG A 88 17.71 5.85 -1.54
N PHE A 89 17.80 5.59 -0.24
CA PHE A 89 17.98 6.64 0.74
C PHE A 89 19.43 7.11 0.76
N SER A 90 19.64 8.42 0.68
CA SER A 90 20.95 9.05 0.79
C SER A 90 21.42 9.03 2.25
N LYS A 91 22.63 8.54 2.49
CA LYS A 91 23.28 8.60 3.81
C LYS A 91 23.66 10.04 4.22
N VAL A 92 23.73 10.97 3.26
CA VAL A 92 24.16 12.36 3.50
C VAL A 92 23.00 13.21 4.00
N ASP A 93 21.86 13.24 3.27
CA ASP A 93 20.73 14.11 3.62
C ASP A 93 19.53 13.35 4.20
N GLY A 94 19.55 12.01 4.19
CA GLY A 94 18.48 11.16 4.70
C GLY A 94 17.23 11.12 3.82
N GLN A 95 17.31 11.61 2.58
CA GLN A 95 16.18 11.68 1.66
C GLN A 95 16.21 10.55 0.63
N LEU A 96 15.04 10.25 0.07
CA LEU A 96 14.90 9.23 -0.97
C LEU A 96 15.27 9.83 -2.33
N TYR A 97 16.19 9.18 -3.03
CA TYR A 97 16.48 9.47 -4.42
C TYR A 97 15.91 8.34 -5.27
N VAL A 98 15.16 8.72 -6.30
CA VAL A 98 14.59 7.78 -7.25
C VAL A 98 15.15 8.00 -8.65
N GLY A 99 15.48 6.92 -9.33
CA GLY A 99 15.89 6.88 -10.71
C GLY A 99 14.80 6.26 -11.57
N GLY A 100 14.58 6.83 -12.74
CA GLY A 100 13.55 6.38 -13.66
C GLY A 100 13.88 6.63 -15.12
N LEU A 101 13.18 5.92 -15.99
CA LEU A 101 13.26 6.06 -17.44
C LEU A 101 11.88 5.91 -18.09
N LYS A 102 11.79 6.26 -19.37
CA LYS A 102 10.63 6.03 -20.21
C LYS A 102 10.91 4.90 -21.19
N GLY A 103 9.95 4.01 -21.34
CA GLY A 103 10.00 2.93 -22.32
C GLY A 103 8.60 2.34 -22.51
N TRP A 104 8.55 1.03 -22.78
CA TRP A 104 7.29 0.34 -23.09
C TRP A 104 6.22 0.55 -22.01
N GLN A 105 5.01 0.92 -22.44
CA GLN A 105 3.80 1.08 -21.60
C GLN A 105 3.95 1.95 -20.34
N THR A 106 4.85 2.93 -20.38
CA THR A 106 5.04 3.90 -19.28
C THR A 106 4.24 5.18 -19.53
N ASN A 107 3.65 5.77 -18.49
CA ASN A 107 3.03 7.11 -18.56
C ASN A 107 4.04 8.28 -18.42
N ALA A 108 5.34 7.99 -18.56
CA ALA A 108 6.42 8.94 -18.35
C ALA A 108 6.46 10.05 -19.41
N VAL A 109 6.76 11.27 -18.96
CA VAL A 109 6.89 12.45 -19.84
C VAL A 109 8.33 12.64 -20.31
N LYS A 110 9.32 12.32 -19.46
CA LYS A 110 10.76 12.48 -19.72
C LYS A 110 11.44 11.13 -19.87
N ASP A 111 12.45 11.08 -20.74
CA ASP A 111 13.16 9.84 -21.09
C ASP A 111 13.96 9.23 -19.94
N GLY A 112 14.46 10.07 -19.04
CA GLY A 112 15.18 9.63 -17.85
C GLY A 112 15.22 10.71 -16.79
N THR A 113 15.18 10.30 -15.51
CA THR A 113 15.28 11.23 -14.38
C THR A 113 16.02 10.62 -13.19
N ILE A 114 16.70 11.49 -12.45
CA ILE A 114 17.00 11.29 -11.03
C ILE A 114 16.21 12.36 -10.27
N GLN A 115 15.35 11.96 -9.35
CA GLN A 115 14.52 12.88 -8.58
C GLN A 115 14.68 12.62 -7.09
N ARG A 116 14.76 13.69 -6.30
CA ARG A 116 14.80 13.58 -4.84
C ARG A 116 13.41 13.74 -4.27
N VAL A 117 12.92 12.71 -3.57
CA VAL A 117 11.74 12.76 -2.71
C VAL A 117 12.21 13.10 -1.31
N ARG A 118 11.76 14.23 -0.76
CA ARG A 118 12.15 14.70 0.56
C ARG A 118 10.98 14.74 1.52
N PHE A 119 11.21 14.36 2.77
CA PHE A 119 10.30 14.69 3.87
C PHE A 119 10.30 16.19 4.12
N THR A 120 9.12 16.79 4.23
CA THR A 120 8.95 18.25 4.35
C THR A 120 8.60 18.72 5.75
N GLY A 121 8.26 17.81 6.66
CA GLY A 121 7.73 18.16 7.99
C GLY A 121 6.31 18.74 7.98
N LYS A 122 5.66 18.86 6.81
CA LYS A 122 4.26 19.26 6.72
C LYS A 122 3.35 18.09 7.05
N SER A 123 2.28 18.37 7.78
CA SER A 123 1.24 17.39 8.08
C SER A 123 0.58 16.88 6.79
N THR A 124 0.40 15.56 6.69
CA THR A 124 -0.61 14.96 5.82
C THR A 124 -1.15 13.69 6.47
N THR A 125 -2.45 13.52 6.31
CA THR A 125 -3.19 12.36 6.77
C THR A 125 -3.27 11.34 5.64
N MET A 126 -2.72 10.16 5.86
CA MET A 126 -2.79 9.03 4.93
C MET A 126 -2.98 7.72 5.68
N PRO A 127 -3.60 6.70 5.06
CA PRO A 127 -3.61 5.37 5.64
C PRO A 127 -2.18 4.87 5.89
N ASP A 128 -1.91 4.36 7.09
CA ASP A 128 -0.58 3.92 7.52
C ASP A 128 -0.56 2.53 8.18
N SER A 129 -1.73 1.94 8.39
CA SER A 129 -1.95 0.56 8.85
C SER A 129 -3.26 0.01 8.30
N LEU A 130 -3.31 -1.31 8.11
CA LEU A 130 -4.46 -2.04 7.60
C LEU A 130 -4.50 -3.40 8.31
N HIS A 131 -5.63 -3.71 8.96
CA HIS A 131 -5.84 -4.97 9.66
C HIS A 131 -7.15 -5.60 9.26
N VAL A 132 -7.12 -6.90 9.00
CA VAL A 132 -8.31 -7.67 8.62
C VAL A 132 -8.65 -8.65 9.72
N THR A 133 -9.94 -8.78 10.01
CA THR A 133 -10.52 -9.77 10.94
C THR A 133 -11.84 -10.31 10.40
N ASP A 134 -12.41 -11.32 11.05
CA ASP A 134 -13.74 -11.85 10.72
C ASP A 134 -14.89 -10.87 10.99
N ALA A 135 -14.66 -9.84 11.82
CA ALA A 135 -15.60 -8.73 12.04
C ALA A 135 -15.51 -7.65 10.95
N GLY A 136 -14.36 -7.49 10.30
CA GLY A 136 -14.16 -6.45 9.29
C GLY A 136 -12.73 -5.95 9.17
N ILE A 137 -12.60 -4.72 8.65
CA ILE A 137 -11.33 -4.11 8.27
C ILE A 137 -11.07 -2.86 9.11
N THR A 138 -9.90 -2.77 9.74
CA THR A 138 -9.43 -1.59 10.46
C THR A 138 -8.38 -0.86 9.66
N ILE A 139 -8.56 0.44 9.45
CA ILE A 139 -7.64 1.33 8.73
C ILE A 139 -7.15 2.39 9.71
N GLY A 140 -5.85 2.44 9.96
CA GLY A 140 -5.23 3.53 10.72
C GLY A 140 -4.69 4.61 9.81
N PHE A 141 -4.71 5.84 10.30
CA PHE A 141 -4.31 7.04 9.59
C PHE A 141 -3.22 7.80 10.37
N SER A 142 -2.28 8.37 9.62
CA SER A 142 -1.16 9.14 10.18
C SER A 142 -1.57 10.47 10.84
N GLY A 143 -2.83 10.88 10.73
CA GLY A 143 -3.37 12.12 11.25
C GLY A 143 -4.88 12.02 11.47
N PRO A 144 -5.47 12.93 12.26
CA PRO A 144 -6.90 12.91 12.55
C PRO A 144 -7.73 13.21 11.29
N LEU A 145 -8.85 12.50 11.18
CA LEU A 145 -9.86 12.70 10.15
C LEU A 145 -10.96 13.65 10.63
N GLU A 146 -11.62 14.29 9.67
CA GLU A 146 -12.84 15.04 9.91
C GLU A 146 -13.98 14.06 10.22
N ALA A 147 -14.62 14.24 11.37
CA ALA A 147 -15.50 13.23 11.96
C ALA A 147 -16.73 12.89 11.10
N THR A 148 -17.34 13.89 10.47
CA THR A 148 -18.56 13.72 9.66
C THR A 148 -18.29 12.86 8.43
N SER A 149 -17.22 13.17 7.69
CA SER A 149 -16.83 12.41 6.50
C SER A 149 -16.35 11.01 6.86
N ALA A 150 -15.57 10.85 7.93
CA ALA A 150 -15.04 9.55 8.32
C ALA A 150 -16.06 8.62 9.00
N ALA A 151 -17.15 9.14 9.56
CA ALA A 151 -18.24 8.34 10.12
C ALA A 151 -19.35 8.02 9.10
N ASN A 152 -19.34 8.63 7.91
CA ASN A 152 -20.35 8.40 6.90
C ASN A 152 -20.06 7.13 6.09
N LEU A 153 -20.94 6.13 6.21
CA LEU A 153 -20.86 4.87 5.47
C LEU A 153 -20.79 5.05 3.95
N GLU A 154 -21.48 6.05 3.39
CA GLU A 154 -21.51 6.30 1.94
C GLU A 154 -20.15 6.76 1.37
N ASN A 155 -19.22 7.17 2.24
CA ASN A 155 -17.87 7.53 1.84
C ASN A 155 -16.96 6.31 1.64
N TYR A 156 -17.46 5.08 1.79
CA TYR A 156 -16.68 3.86 1.66
C TYR A 156 -17.31 2.89 0.68
N ALA A 157 -16.48 2.29 -0.16
CA ALA A 157 -16.87 1.17 -1.01
C ALA A 157 -15.79 0.08 -1.00
N LEU A 158 -16.23 -1.17 -1.02
CA LEU A 158 -15.36 -2.34 -1.05
C LEU A 158 -15.68 -3.18 -2.29
N GLU A 159 -14.67 -3.43 -3.12
CA GLU A 159 -14.76 -4.29 -4.30
C GLU A 159 -13.70 -5.38 -4.22
N GLN A 160 -14.04 -6.59 -4.66
CA GLN A 160 -13.16 -7.75 -4.57
C GLN A 160 -13.16 -8.56 -5.87
N ASN A 161 -12.01 -9.14 -6.18
CA ASN A 161 -11.84 -10.05 -7.30
C ASN A 161 -10.63 -10.99 -7.09
N ASN A 162 -10.64 -12.10 -7.81
CA ASN A 162 -9.53 -13.02 -7.94
C ASN A 162 -8.97 -13.00 -9.36
N TYR A 163 -7.79 -13.60 -9.50
CA TYR A 163 -7.17 -13.90 -10.78
C TYR A 163 -7.08 -15.41 -10.97
N ILE A 164 -6.92 -15.82 -12.21
CA ILE A 164 -6.75 -17.20 -12.60
C ILE A 164 -5.26 -17.48 -12.76
N TRP A 165 -4.78 -18.50 -12.05
CA TRP A 165 -3.45 -19.05 -12.28
C TRP A 165 -3.48 -19.91 -13.54
N SER A 166 -2.82 -19.44 -14.60
CA SER A 166 -2.70 -20.16 -15.86
C SER A 166 -1.41 -19.80 -16.60
N GLY A 167 -1.12 -20.52 -17.69
CA GLY A 167 -0.04 -20.17 -18.61
C GLY A 167 -0.38 -19.02 -19.58
N ASP A 168 -1.58 -18.44 -19.48
CA ASP A 168 -2.04 -17.38 -20.38
C ASP A 168 -1.34 -16.05 -20.06
N TYR A 169 -1.18 -15.20 -21.07
CA TYR A 169 -0.68 -13.85 -20.85
C TYR A 169 -1.78 -12.96 -20.23
N GLY A 170 -1.68 -12.78 -18.91
CA GLY A 170 -2.67 -12.03 -18.12
C GLY A 170 -3.83 -12.91 -17.63
N SER A 171 -4.73 -12.30 -16.86
CA SER A 171 -5.91 -12.97 -16.34
C SER A 171 -7.09 -12.00 -16.38
N PRO A 172 -8.31 -12.47 -16.72
CA PRO A 172 -9.51 -11.72 -16.37
C PRO A 172 -9.60 -11.55 -14.85
N GLU A 173 -10.30 -10.52 -14.41
CA GLU A 173 -10.79 -10.43 -13.04
C GLU A 173 -11.96 -11.38 -12.89
N ILE A 174 -11.99 -12.20 -11.83
CA ILE A 174 -13.08 -13.14 -11.55
C ILE A 174 -13.72 -12.78 -10.21
N LYS A 175 -15.05 -12.79 -10.15
CA LYS A 175 -15.79 -12.55 -8.90
C LYS A 175 -15.38 -13.62 -7.87
N PRO A 176 -15.07 -13.25 -6.61
CA PRO A 176 -14.68 -14.24 -5.60
C PRO A 176 -15.74 -15.33 -5.38
N SER A 177 -17.02 -14.99 -5.49
CA SER A 177 -18.14 -15.93 -5.41
C SER A 177 -18.20 -16.98 -6.55
N ALA A 178 -17.50 -16.76 -7.66
CA ALA A 178 -17.48 -17.68 -8.81
C ALA A 178 -16.38 -18.77 -8.75
N GLY A 179 -15.55 -18.78 -7.71
CA GLY A 179 -14.47 -19.77 -7.55
C GLY A 179 -13.45 -19.71 -8.69
N THR A 180 -13.26 -20.84 -9.39
CA THR A 180 -12.31 -20.97 -10.51
C THR A 180 -12.98 -20.93 -11.89
N SER A 181 -14.26 -20.54 -11.95
CA SER A 181 -15.00 -20.45 -13.22
C SER A 181 -14.33 -19.45 -14.18
N ARG A 182 -14.30 -19.81 -15.46
CA ARG A 182 -13.82 -18.96 -16.57
C ARG A 182 -14.96 -18.38 -17.41
N ALA A 183 -16.22 -18.66 -17.04
CA ALA A 183 -17.36 -18.19 -17.80
C ALA A 183 -17.43 -16.66 -17.79
N GLU A 184 -17.82 -16.05 -18.92
CA GLU A 184 -17.87 -14.59 -19.08
C GLU A 184 -18.74 -13.90 -18.02
N LYS A 185 -19.89 -14.51 -17.67
CA LYS A 185 -20.80 -14.01 -16.61
C LYS A 185 -20.16 -13.87 -15.22
N ASP A 186 -19.10 -14.65 -14.98
CA ASP A 186 -18.40 -14.76 -13.71
C ASP A 186 -17.19 -13.80 -13.64
N GLN A 187 -16.85 -13.16 -14.76
CA GLN A 187 -15.80 -12.15 -14.84
C GLN A 187 -16.23 -10.83 -14.18
N GLY A 188 -15.24 -10.05 -13.78
CA GLY A 188 -15.36 -8.74 -13.16
C GLY A 188 -15.12 -8.76 -11.64
N THR A 189 -15.59 -7.69 -11.01
CA THR A 189 -15.49 -7.48 -9.56
C THR A 189 -16.83 -7.73 -8.87
N GLU A 190 -16.75 -8.02 -7.58
CA GLU A 190 -17.91 -8.16 -6.70
C GLU A 190 -17.90 -7.03 -5.67
N LYS A 191 -19.03 -6.33 -5.52
CA LYS A 191 -19.21 -5.32 -4.48
C LYS A 191 -19.50 -6.01 -3.15
N ILE A 192 -18.75 -5.68 -2.12
CA ILE A 192 -18.93 -6.23 -0.79
C ILE A 192 -19.61 -5.18 0.08
N ALA A 193 -20.68 -5.58 0.75
CA ALA A 193 -21.44 -4.69 1.61
C ALA A 193 -20.65 -4.37 2.90
N ILE A 194 -20.49 -3.07 3.17
CA ILE A 194 -20.01 -2.56 4.46
C ILE A 194 -21.26 -2.28 5.29
N ARG A 195 -21.39 -2.91 6.47
CA ARG A 195 -22.59 -2.77 7.32
C ARG A 195 -22.57 -1.52 8.18
N ALA A 196 -21.41 -1.16 8.68
CA ALA A 196 -21.24 -0.02 9.56
C ALA A 196 -19.81 0.54 9.47
N VAL A 197 -19.67 1.80 9.84
CA VAL A 197 -18.37 2.47 10.01
C VAL A 197 -18.28 3.00 11.43
N LYS A 198 -17.14 2.78 12.08
CA LYS A 198 -16.84 3.32 13.42
C LYS A 198 -15.54 4.09 13.36
N LEU A 199 -15.58 5.35 13.75
CA LEU A 199 -14.41 6.20 13.93
C LEU A 199 -13.93 6.13 15.38
N SER A 200 -12.64 5.95 15.60
CA SER A 200 -12.04 6.01 16.94
C SER A 200 -12.16 7.41 17.57
N SER A 201 -12.07 7.49 18.89
CA SER A 201 -12.14 8.75 19.64
C SER A 201 -11.05 9.75 19.26
N ASP A 202 -9.85 9.26 18.91
CA ASP A 202 -8.73 10.07 18.42
C ASP A 202 -8.83 10.44 16.93
N ARG A 203 -9.89 9.98 16.25
CA ARG A 203 -10.19 10.18 14.82
C ARG A 203 -9.10 9.69 13.88
N ARG A 204 -8.23 8.80 14.33
CA ARG A 204 -7.11 8.25 13.52
C ARG A 204 -7.33 6.82 13.07
N THR A 205 -8.43 6.19 13.46
CA THR A 205 -8.75 4.81 13.10
C THR A 205 -10.18 4.69 12.63
N VAL A 206 -10.38 4.08 11.47
CA VAL A 206 -11.68 3.73 10.92
C VAL A 206 -11.82 2.21 10.94
N PHE A 207 -12.89 1.71 11.55
CA PHE A 207 -13.31 0.32 11.46
C PHE A 207 -14.50 0.20 10.51
N LEU A 208 -14.35 -0.63 9.48
CA LEU A 208 -15.39 -1.01 8.53
C LEU A 208 -15.91 -2.39 8.94
N GLU A 209 -17.17 -2.48 9.37
CA GLU A 209 -17.81 -3.75 9.68
C GLU A 209 -18.17 -4.48 8.38
N VAL A 210 -17.47 -5.57 8.11
CA VAL A 210 -17.62 -6.36 6.87
C VAL A 210 -17.66 -7.84 7.26
N PRO A 211 -18.85 -8.39 7.56
CA PRO A 211 -18.95 -9.78 7.98
C PRO A 211 -18.76 -10.73 6.80
N GLY A 212 -18.19 -11.90 7.09
CA GLY A 212 -18.03 -12.96 6.09
C GLY A 212 -16.91 -12.70 5.09
N LEU A 213 -15.92 -11.88 5.46
CA LEU A 213 -14.68 -11.76 4.69
C LEU A 213 -14.02 -13.13 4.51
N LYS A 214 -13.49 -13.34 3.30
CA LYS A 214 -12.76 -14.55 2.92
C LYS A 214 -11.41 -14.15 2.33
N PRO A 215 -10.44 -15.08 2.28
CA PRO A 215 -9.24 -14.86 1.51
C PRO A 215 -9.56 -14.48 0.05
N VAL A 216 -8.87 -13.47 -0.45
CA VAL A 216 -9.07 -12.92 -1.80
C VAL A 216 -7.76 -12.32 -2.31
N MET A 217 -7.47 -12.51 -3.60
CA MET A 217 -6.26 -11.96 -4.22
C MET A 217 -6.30 -10.44 -4.25
N GLN A 218 -7.43 -9.86 -4.67
CA GLN A 218 -7.59 -8.42 -4.78
C GLN A 218 -8.81 -7.92 -4.00
N SER A 219 -8.57 -6.91 -3.17
CA SER A 219 -9.62 -6.15 -2.49
C SER A 219 -9.28 -4.67 -2.52
N ARG A 220 -10.21 -3.86 -3.01
CA ARG A 220 -10.08 -2.41 -3.14
C ARG A 220 -11.03 -1.70 -2.19
N ILE A 221 -10.47 -0.90 -1.31
CA ILE A 221 -11.23 0.01 -0.45
C ILE A 221 -11.13 1.39 -1.09
N LYS A 222 -12.26 1.92 -1.57
CA LYS A 222 -12.39 3.31 -2.02
C LYS A 222 -12.95 4.15 -0.87
N MET A 223 -12.40 5.35 -0.70
CA MET A 223 -12.70 6.23 0.42
C MET A 223 -12.85 7.68 -0.05
N ASN A 224 -13.85 8.37 0.48
CA ASN A 224 -14.04 9.81 0.32
C ASN A 224 -14.03 10.51 1.68
N VAL A 225 -12.89 10.45 2.37
CA VAL A 225 -12.70 11.01 3.71
C VAL A 225 -11.84 12.27 3.67
N LYS A 226 -12.07 13.17 4.62
CA LYS A 226 -11.30 14.42 4.74
C LYS A 226 -10.40 14.35 5.97
N ALA A 227 -9.22 14.93 5.86
CA ALA A 227 -8.38 15.18 7.03
C ALA A 227 -8.93 16.38 7.82
N GLU A 228 -8.76 16.37 9.14
CA GLU A 228 -9.14 17.50 9.99
C GLU A 228 -8.36 18.77 9.65
N ASP A 229 -7.09 18.62 9.23
CA ASP A 229 -6.21 19.72 8.84
C ASP A 229 -6.41 20.17 7.37
N GLY A 230 -7.38 19.60 6.66
CA GLY A 230 -7.66 19.89 5.25
C GLY A 230 -6.66 19.29 4.27
N SER A 231 -5.68 18.51 4.72
CA SER A 231 -4.77 17.79 3.82
C SER A 231 -5.51 16.73 2.99
N ARG A 232 -4.98 16.45 1.80
CA ARG A 232 -5.55 15.41 0.93
C ARG A 232 -5.25 14.03 1.51
N VAL A 233 -6.31 13.25 1.73
CA VAL A 233 -6.20 11.83 2.06
C VAL A 233 -6.22 11.01 0.76
N PRO A 234 -5.31 10.03 0.58
CA PRO A 234 -5.43 9.04 -0.48
C PRO A 234 -6.78 8.31 -0.39
N ASP A 235 -7.43 8.16 -1.54
CA ASP A 235 -8.81 7.70 -1.70
C ASP A 235 -8.94 6.20 -2.01
N GLU A 236 -7.82 5.47 -2.12
CA GLU A 236 -7.83 4.06 -2.47
C GLU A 236 -6.74 3.26 -1.74
N ILE A 237 -7.12 2.09 -1.23
CA ILE A 237 -6.23 1.04 -0.73
C ILE A 237 -6.50 -0.22 -1.54
N CYS A 238 -5.48 -0.72 -2.24
CA CYS A 238 -5.54 -2.04 -2.90
C CYS A 238 -4.77 -3.04 -2.04
N HIS A 239 -5.39 -4.16 -1.68
CA HIS A 239 -4.82 -5.12 -0.73
C HIS A 239 -5.21 -6.55 -1.04
N THR A 240 -4.49 -7.48 -0.43
CA THR A 240 -4.75 -8.92 -0.48
C THR A 240 -5.10 -9.42 0.91
N ILE A 241 -6.07 -10.32 0.98
CA ILE A 241 -6.44 -11.02 2.21
C ILE A 241 -6.00 -12.46 2.03
N ASN A 242 -4.94 -12.88 2.72
CA ASN A 242 -4.50 -14.27 2.69
C ASN A 242 -5.19 -15.09 3.79
N VAL A 243 -5.43 -14.45 4.94
CA VAL A 243 -6.08 -15.04 6.10
C VAL A 243 -6.99 -14.02 6.78
N VAL A 244 -8.09 -14.53 7.35
CA VAL A 244 -9.07 -13.75 8.10
C VAL A 244 -9.03 -14.25 9.55
N PRO A 245 -8.27 -13.59 10.44
CA PRO A 245 -8.21 -14.00 11.84
C PRO A 245 -9.50 -13.63 12.60
N PRO A 246 -9.78 -14.29 13.73
CA PRO A 246 -10.79 -13.85 14.68
C PRO A 246 -10.56 -12.41 15.15
N ALA A 247 -11.64 -11.66 15.40
CA ALA A 247 -11.58 -10.26 15.83
C ALA A 247 -10.80 -10.03 17.13
N ASP A 248 -10.74 -11.02 18.03
CA ASP A 248 -9.96 -10.97 19.27
C ASP A 248 -8.46 -11.24 19.06
N LYS A 249 -8.05 -11.62 17.85
CA LYS A 249 -6.66 -11.97 17.48
C LYS A 249 -6.23 -11.30 16.16
N PRO A 250 -6.29 -9.97 16.06
CA PRO A 250 -5.89 -9.26 14.85
C PRO A 250 -4.40 -9.47 14.53
N GLY A 251 -4.03 -9.24 13.27
CA GLY A 251 -2.63 -9.26 12.87
C GLY A 251 -1.84 -8.08 13.43
N THR A 252 -0.52 -8.16 13.32
CA THR A 252 0.40 -7.10 13.77
C THR A 252 0.99 -6.36 12.58
N ASP A 253 1.13 -5.05 12.72
CA ASP A 253 1.81 -4.20 11.75
C ASP A 253 3.30 -4.54 11.62
N TYR A 254 3.82 -4.62 10.38
CA TYR A 254 5.22 -4.98 10.12
C TYR A 254 6.07 -3.80 9.63
N ARG A 255 7.25 -3.65 10.23
CA ARG A 255 8.28 -2.66 9.89
C ARG A 255 9.67 -3.31 9.94
N SER A 256 10.51 -3.08 8.93
CA SER A 256 11.85 -3.70 8.84
C SER A 256 12.85 -3.20 9.89
N LEU A 257 12.64 -1.98 10.38
CA LEU A 257 13.55 -1.27 11.29
C LEU A 257 12.88 -0.81 12.59
N ALA A 258 11.69 -1.34 12.92
CA ALA A 258 11.15 -1.08 14.25
C ALA A 258 12.20 -1.50 15.29
N PRO A 259 12.58 -0.62 16.25
CA PRO A 259 13.52 -1.00 17.29
C PRO A 259 13.00 -2.26 17.96
N ARG A 260 13.80 -3.34 17.97
CA ARG A 260 13.49 -4.58 18.69
C ARG A 260 13.37 -4.41 20.20
N ASN A 261 13.55 -3.18 20.71
CA ASN A 261 13.53 -2.81 22.11
C ASN A 261 12.54 -1.66 22.38
N ALA A 262 11.25 -1.85 22.09
CA ALA A 262 10.21 -1.24 22.92
C ALA A 262 9.83 -2.30 23.95
N LYS A 263 10.45 -2.25 25.13
CA LYS A 263 10.03 -3.09 26.26
C LYS A 263 8.56 -2.79 26.52
N THR A 264 7.70 -3.77 26.24
CA THR A 264 6.36 -3.85 26.84
C THR A 264 6.55 -4.17 28.34
N SER A 265 6.90 -3.15 29.13
CA SER A 265 6.69 -3.22 30.58
C SER A 265 5.24 -2.85 30.85
N GLY A 266 4.51 -3.80 31.44
CA GLY A 266 3.16 -3.56 31.92
C GLY A 266 3.09 -2.45 32.97
N TRP A 267 1.84 -2.16 33.33
CA TRP A 267 1.31 -1.22 34.32
C TRP A 267 0.68 0.06 33.74
N MET A 268 -0.64 0.16 34.01
CA MET A 268 -1.47 1.36 33.90
C MET A 268 -0.90 2.50 34.75
N ILE A 269 -0.73 3.71 34.19
CA ILE A 269 -0.90 4.97 34.94
C ILE A 269 -1.35 6.11 33.97
N PRO A 270 -1.85 7.27 34.44
CA PRO A 270 -3.09 7.90 34.00
C PRO A 270 -2.83 9.13 33.12
N ALA A 271 -3.89 9.87 32.81
CA ALA A 271 -3.88 11.10 32.02
C ALA A 271 -2.71 12.05 32.37
N VAL A 272 -1.91 12.37 31.35
CA VAL A 272 -1.06 13.57 31.30
C VAL A 272 -1.31 14.26 29.97
N VAL A 273 -1.55 15.56 30.08
CA VAL A 273 -1.87 16.51 29.03
C VAL A 273 -0.69 16.70 28.07
N GLY A 274 -0.99 16.58 26.77
CA GLY A 274 -0.42 17.38 25.69
C GLY A 274 1.03 17.15 25.27
N VAL A 275 1.23 16.31 24.23
CA VAL A 275 2.07 16.63 23.06
C VAL A 275 1.46 15.94 21.83
N SER A 276 0.94 16.73 20.90
CA SER A 276 0.46 16.24 19.60
C SER A 276 1.65 15.97 18.68
N LEU A 277 1.91 14.70 18.36
CA LEU A 277 2.82 14.32 17.28
C LEU A 277 2.03 14.36 15.95
N ALA A 278 2.44 15.31 15.11
CA ALA A 278 1.84 15.62 13.81
C ALA A 278 2.39 14.74 12.68
N GLY A 279 1.51 14.47 11.70
CA GLY A 279 1.69 13.57 10.57
C GLY A 279 2.61 14.07 9.43
N VAL A 280 2.57 13.38 8.30
CA VAL A 280 3.70 13.08 7.40
C VAL A 280 3.54 13.68 6.00
N TRP A 281 4.53 14.32 5.36
CA TRP A 281 4.45 14.59 3.89
C TRP A 281 5.79 14.66 3.13
N LEU A 282 5.74 14.30 1.84
CA LEU A 282 6.86 14.21 0.90
C LEU A 282 6.76 15.21 -0.25
N SER A 283 7.90 15.67 -0.78
CA SER A 283 7.97 16.55 -1.96
C SER A 283 9.07 16.09 -2.92
N VAL A 284 8.81 16.19 -4.23
CA VAL A 284 9.80 15.84 -5.26
C VAL A 284 10.53 17.09 -5.76
N ARG A 285 11.85 17.17 -5.57
CA ARG A 285 12.72 18.21 -6.16
C ARG A 285 13.51 17.62 -7.33
N ARG A 286 13.51 18.35 -8.45
CA ARG A 286 14.21 17.97 -9.68
C ARG A 286 15.67 18.44 -9.62
N ARG A 287 16.61 17.55 -9.89
CA ARG A 287 17.96 17.88 -10.38
C ARG A 287 18.20 17.00 -11.61
N PHE A 288 18.71 17.59 -12.68
CA PHE A 288 18.90 16.87 -13.94
C PHE A 288 20.09 15.91 -13.84
N GLY A 289 19.90 14.70 -14.33
CA GLY A 289 20.93 13.66 -14.43
C GLY A 289 20.37 12.52 -15.29
N CYS A 290 21.08 12.20 -16.37
CA CYS A 290 20.74 11.09 -17.26
C CYS A 290 21.40 9.82 -16.73
N CYS A 291 20.61 8.81 -16.38
CA CYS A 291 21.11 7.45 -16.22
C CYS A 291 20.63 6.65 -17.43
N GLY A 292 21.40 6.74 -18.51
CA GLY A 292 21.14 6.01 -19.74
C GLY A 292 21.38 4.51 -19.58
N CYS A 293 20.47 3.74 -20.14
CA CYS A 293 20.59 2.30 -20.38
C CYS A 293 21.76 2.03 -21.33
N GLY A 294 22.52 0.95 -21.10
CA GLY A 294 23.61 0.51 -21.98
C GLY A 294 23.16 -0.06 -23.32
N ARG A 295 22.59 0.77 -24.19
CA ARG A 295 22.53 0.53 -25.65
C ARG A 295 22.98 1.77 -26.39
N CYS A 296 24.27 1.84 -26.67
CA CYS A 296 24.71 2.38 -27.96
C CYS A 296 24.24 1.39 -29.03
N SER A 297 23.23 1.78 -29.80
CA SER A 297 23.14 1.29 -31.18
C SER A 297 23.39 2.49 -32.06
N GLU A 298 24.51 2.47 -32.78
CA GLU A 298 24.72 3.32 -33.94
C GLU A 298 23.58 3.07 -34.94
N LYS A 299 22.86 4.13 -35.28
CA LYS A 299 22.44 4.51 -36.63
C LYS A 299 22.00 5.97 -36.61
#